data_AF-A0A7X1IKI6-F1
#
_entry.id   AF-A0A7X1IKI6-F1
#
_cell.length_a   1.000
_cell.length_b   1.000
_cell.length_c   1.000
_cell.angle_alpha   90.00
_cell.angle_beta   90.00
_cell.angle_gamma   90.00
#
_symmetry.space_group_name_H-M   'P 1'
#
loop_
_entity.id
_entity.type
_entity.pdbx_description
1 polymer ?
#
loop_
_entity_poly.entity_id
_entity_poly.type
_entity_poly.pdbx_seq_one_letter_code
_entity_poly.pdbx_strand_id
1 'polypeptide(L)'
;MTKPAVAWFQSLTESVFALGAAARELRMANDAARVAAWSVDPHRLLPVDGELNVPGAPFFRPHEAAVCELANVYRQLENRTKRMYENTALAYAHGAAAAALAVLRGERPYHAELRREEGQYVLPATGLPNPTGLLGGWNGGPRLVGLRRVLLQRQDEADAARAERHCAADEFTVHLADAAYAFGEQAESALHFALMTTSRDDEETW
;
A
#
# COMPACT_ATOMS: atom_id res chain seq x y z
N MET A 1 24.56 -10.33 31.27
CA MET A 1 24.75 -9.49 30.07
C MET A 1 24.09 -10.18 28.90
N THR A 2 22.80 -9.95 28.74
CA THR A 2 21.95 -10.42 27.63
C THR A 2 21.23 -9.17 27.14
N LYS A 3 21.19 -8.90 25.83
CA LYS A 3 20.11 -8.15 25.11
C LYS A 3 20.44 -7.46 23.76
N PRO A 4 21.62 -7.54 23.11
CA PRO A 4 21.71 -7.02 21.74
C PRO A 4 20.90 -7.89 20.74
N ALA A 5 20.86 -9.21 20.96
CA ALA A 5 20.11 -10.16 20.12
C ALA A 5 18.58 -9.96 20.18
N VAL A 6 18.03 -9.67 21.38
CA VAL A 6 16.58 -9.42 21.54
C VAL A 6 16.19 -8.05 20.98
N ALA A 7 17.09 -7.07 21.05
CA ALA A 7 16.81 -5.70 20.63
C ALA A 7 16.62 -5.56 19.11
N TRP A 8 17.46 -6.19 18.28
CA TRP A 8 17.32 -6.08 16.83
C TRP A 8 16.08 -6.80 16.28
N PHE A 9 15.76 -8.00 16.82
CA PHE A 9 14.55 -8.74 16.45
C PHE A 9 13.30 -7.89 16.67
N GLN A 10 13.17 -7.34 17.88
CA GLN A 10 12.00 -6.56 18.26
C GLN A 10 11.90 -5.32 17.38
N SER A 11 13.00 -4.61 17.19
CA SER A 11 13.03 -3.38 16.40
C SER A 11 12.70 -3.60 14.92
N LEU A 12 13.14 -4.73 14.35
CA LEU A 12 12.80 -5.10 12.97
C LEU A 12 11.31 -5.41 12.83
N THR A 13 10.77 -6.22 13.74
CA THR A 13 9.34 -6.56 13.73
C THR A 13 8.46 -5.33 13.92
N GLU A 14 8.80 -4.45 14.85
CA GLU A 14 8.09 -3.18 15.09
C GLU A 14 8.16 -2.26 13.85
N SER A 15 9.30 -2.21 13.17
CA SER A 15 9.49 -1.42 11.94
C SER A 15 8.60 -1.92 10.79
N VAL A 16 8.57 -3.23 10.54
CA VAL A 16 7.72 -3.81 9.48
C VAL A 16 6.24 -3.67 9.85
N PHE A 17 5.89 -3.94 11.10
CA PHE A 17 4.53 -3.78 11.60
C PHE A 17 4.03 -2.34 11.47
N ALA A 18 4.85 -1.34 11.80
CA ALA A 18 4.51 0.08 11.66
C ALA A 18 4.22 0.45 10.19
N LEU A 19 4.97 -0.13 9.25
CA LEU A 19 4.75 0.08 7.82
C LEU A 19 3.44 -0.57 7.34
N GLY A 20 3.15 -1.79 7.80
CA GLY A 20 1.87 -2.47 7.53
C GLY A 20 0.68 -1.74 8.15
N ALA A 21 0.82 -1.21 9.36
CA ALA A 21 -0.18 -0.38 10.03
C ALA A 21 -0.46 0.90 9.23
N ALA A 22 0.58 1.60 8.78
CA ALA A 22 0.42 2.78 7.93
C ALA A 22 -0.33 2.46 6.61
N ALA A 23 -0.01 1.33 5.97
CA ALA A 23 -0.71 0.89 4.76
C ALA A 23 -2.19 0.59 5.05
N ARG A 24 -2.51 -0.04 6.19
CA ARG A 24 -3.88 -0.33 6.63
C ARG A 24 -4.69 0.94 6.88
N GLU A 25 -4.12 1.92 7.57
CA GLU A 25 -4.79 3.20 7.81
C GLU A 25 -5.09 3.92 6.48
N LEU A 26 -4.15 3.91 5.54
CA LEU A 26 -4.35 4.53 4.23
C LEU A 26 -5.35 3.77 3.36
N ARG A 27 -5.42 2.44 3.49
CA ARG A 27 -6.48 1.64 2.86
C ARG A 27 -7.86 2.08 3.35
N MET A 28 -8.04 2.19 4.67
CA MET A 28 -9.31 2.64 5.26
C MET A 28 -9.65 4.08 4.84
N ALA A 29 -8.67 4.98 4.84
CA ALA A 29 -8.86 6.35 4.37
C ALA A 29 -9.25 6.41 2.89
N ASN A 30 -8.64 5.58 2.05
CA ASN A 30 -8.98 5.47 0.63
C ASN A 30 -10.41 4.95 0.41
N ASP A 31 -10.81 3.90 1.14
CA ASP A 31 -12.17 3.37 1.06
C ASP A 31 -13.21 4.41 1.51
N ALA A 32 -12.94 5.15 2.59
CA ALA A 32 -13.79 6.25 3.03
C ALA A 32 -13.89 7.37 1.97
N ALA A 33 -12.77 7.74 1.35
CA ALA A 33 -12.74 8.76 0.31
C ALA A 33 -13.54 8.35 -0.94
N ARG A 34 -13.44 7.08 -1.36
CA ARG A 34 -14.22 6.51 -2.46
C ARG A 34 -15.72 6.57 -2.19
N VAL A 35 -16.14 6.17 -0.99
CA VAL A 35 -17.55 6.24 -0.58
C VAL A 35 -18.04 7.69 -0.58
N ALA A 36 -17.23 8.62 -0.06
CA ALA A 36 -17.56 10.04 -0.06
C ALA A 36 -17.70 10.59 -1.49
N ALA A 37 -16.76 10.30 -2.38
CA ALA A 37 -16.80 10.71 -3.78
C ALA A 37 -18.04 10.16 -4.51
N TRP A 38 -18.34 8.87 -4.30
CA TRP A 38 -19.54 8.23 -4.84
C TRP A 38 -20.84 8.87 -4.36
N SER A 39 -20.89 9.34 -3.11
CA SER A 39 -22.10 9.92 -2.52
C SER A 39 -22.51 11.26 -3.12
N VAL A 40 -21.58 11.97 -3.77
CA VAL A 40 -21.80 13.29 -4.38
C VAL A 40 -21.68 13.30 -5.90
N ASP A 41 -21.68 12.13 -6.53
CA ASP A 41 -21.53 12.02 -7.98
C ASP A 41 -22.67 12.77 -8.71
N PRO A 42 -22.36 13.83 -9.48
CA PRO A 42 -23.37 14.62 -10.20
C PRO A 42 -24.16 13.80 -11.22
N HIS A 43 -23.62 12.69 -11.72
CA HIS A 43 -24.33 11.80 -12.64
C HIS A 43 -25.38 10.92 -11.93
N ARG A 44 -25.29 10.79 -10.61
CA ARG A 44 -26.20 9.99 -9.78
C ARG A 44 -27.23 10.85 -9.07
N LEU A 45 -26.83 12.04 -8.66
CA LEU A 45 -27.70 12.96 -7.92
C LEU A 45 -28.61 13.71 -8.89
N LEU A 46 -29.91 13.73 -8.59
CA LEU A 46 -30.85 14.61 -9.26
C LEU A 46 -30.79 15.98 -8.57
N PRO A 47 -30.29 17.04 -9.24
CA PRO A 47 -30.28 18.35 -8.64
C PRO A 47 -31.71 18.87 -8.43
N VAL A 48 -31.94 19.58 -7.33
CA VAL A 48 -33.19 20.31 -7.12
C VAL A 48 -33.28 21.44 -8.14
N ASP A 49 -34.39 21.48 -8.89
CA ASP A 49 -34.70 22.57 -9.81
C ASP A 49 -35.06 23.83 -9.01
N GLY A 50 -34.08 24.71 -8.86
CA GLY A 50 -34.22 26.01 -8.23
C GLY A 50 -33.20 26.96 -8.81
N GLU A 51 -33.67 28.00 -9.50
CA GLU A 51 -32.82 29.03 -10.09
C GLU A 51 -32.87 30.29 -9.23
N LEU A 52 -31.70 30.88 -8.99
CA LEU A 52 -31.58 32.16 -8.31
C LEU A 52 -31.16 33.24 -9.30
N ASN A 53 -31.86 34.37 -9.24
CA ASN A 53 -31.45 35.60 -9.90
C ASN A 53 -30.70 36.48 -8.90
N VAL A 54 -29.43 36.75 -9.16
CA VAL A 54 -28.65 37.73 -8.40
C VAL A 54 -28.51 38.98 -9.26
N PRO A 55 -28.96 40.17 -8.79
CA PRO A 55 -28.87 41.39 -9.57
C PRO A 55 -27.46 41.64 -10.11
N GLY A 56 -27.34 41.78 -11.43
CA GLY A 56 -26.06 42.00 -12.10
C GLY A 56 -25.24 40.73 -12.40
N ALA A 57 -25.77 39.53 -12.13
CA ALA A 57 -25.15 38.26 -12.47
C ALA A 57 -26.10 37.36 -13.29
N PRO A 58 -25.57 36.37 -14.04
CA PRO A 58 -26.39 35.35 -14.68
C PRO A 58 -27.20 34.54 -13.67
N PHE A 59 -28.35 34.00 -14.11
CA PHE A 59 -29.07 32.98 -13.34
C PHE A 59 -28.15 31.79 -13.05
N PHE A 60 -28.24 31.25 -11.84
CA PHE A 60 -27.51 30.05 -11.48
C PHE A 60 -28.32 29.13 -10.57
N ARG A 61 -27.97 27.84 -10.60
CA ARG A 61 -28.62 26.79 -9.80
C ARG A 61 -27.71 26.45 -8.61
N PRO A 62 -27.99 26.99 -7.41
CA PRO A 62 -27.07 26.86 -6.27
C PRO A 62 -26.85 25.40 -5.83
N HIS A 63 -27.88 24.55 -5.94
CA HIS A 63 -27.75 23.14 -5.57
C HIS A 63 -26.83 22.37 -6.53
N GLU A 64 -26.99 22.60 -7.84
CA GLU A 64 -26.10 22.01 -8.85
C GLU A 64 -24.65 22.47 -8.67
N ALA A 65 -24.44 23.78 -8.45
CA ALA A 65 -23.12 24.32 -8.18
C ALA A 65 -22.50 23.69 -6.91
N ALA A 66 -23.27 23.57 -5.83
CA ALA A 66 -22.80 22.96 -4.58
C ALA A 66 -22.43 21.47 -4.76
N VAL A 67 -23.25 20.69 -5.48
CA VAL A 67 -22.95 19.28 -5.78
C VAL A 67 -21.69 19.15 -6.62
N CYS A 68 -21.52 19.98 -7.66
CA CYS A 68 -20.32 20.00 -8.49
C CYS A 68 -19.05 20.33 -7.68
N GLU A 69 -19.10 21.35 -6.81
CA GLU A 69 -17.97 21.71 -5.95
C GLU A 69 -17.62 20.59 -4.97
N LEU A 70 -18.62 19.98 -4.32
CA LEU A 70 -18.40 18.84 -3.43
C LEU A 70 -17.80 17.64 -4.18
N ALA A 71 -18.29 17.35 -5.39
CA ALA A 71 -17.74 16.30 -6.23
C ALA A 71 -16.27 16.51 -6.57
N ASN A 72 -15.86 17.77 -6.81
CA ASN A 72 -14.46 18.11 -7.03
C ASN A 72 -13.61 17.88 -5.78
N VAL A 73 -14.08 18.32 -4.61
CA VAL A 73 -13.38 18.14 -3.33
C VAL A 73 -13.17 16.66 -3.02
N TYR A 74 -14.22 15.83 -3.11
CA TYR A 74 -14.10 14.42 -2.78
C TYR A 74 -13.30 13.61 -3.81
N ARG A 75 -13.36 13.95 -5.11
CA ARG A 75 -12.46 13.37 -6.11
C ARG A 75 -10.99 13.69 -5.84
N GLN A 76 -10.67 14.90 -5.41
CA GLN A 76 -9.31 15.25 -5.02
C GLN A 76 -8.84 14.45 -3.79
N LEU A 77 -9.72 14.29 -2.80
CA LEU A 77 -9.43 13.48 -1.62
C LEU A 77 -9.17 12.02 -2.00
N GLU A 78 -10.06 11.41 -2.79
CA GLU A 78 -9.93 10.04 -3.30
C GLU A 78 -8.60 9.84 -4.04
N ASN A 79 -8.29 10.72 -5.00
CA ASN A 79 -7.04 10.65 -5.75
C ASN A 79 -5.80 10.75 -4.85
N ARG A 80 -5.85 11.60 -3.83
CA ARG A 80 -4.75 11.77 -2.88
C ARG A 80 -4.57 10.55 -1.99
N THR A 81 -5.64 10.06 -1.37
CA THR A 81 -5.58 8.88 -0.48
C THR A 81 -5.16 7.63 -1.24
N LYS A 82 -5.62 7.50 -2.48
CA LYS A 82 -5.25 6.39 -3.35
C LYS A 82 -3.77 6.34 -3.66
N ARG A 83 -3.17 7.46 -4.08
CA ARG A 83 -1.72 7.54 -4.34
C ARG A 83 -0.90 7.23 -3.08
N MET A 84 -1.34 7.75 -1.93
CA MET A 84 -0.69 7.49 -0.65
C MET A 84 -0.78 6.02 -0.26
N TYR A 85 -1.95 5.39 -0.43
CA TYR A 85 -2.17 3.98 -0.17
C TYR A 85 -1.30 3.10 -1.09
N GLU A 86 -1.32 3.34 -2.39
CA GLU A 86 -0.49 2.60 -3.36
C GLU A 86 1.00 2.67 -3.00
N ASN A 87 1.53 3.87 -2.77
CA ASN A 87 2.94 4.05 -2.41
C ASN A 87 3.30 3.34 -1.10
N THR A 88 2.45 3.42 -0.09
CA THR A 88 2.70 2.82 1.22
C THR A 88 2.54 1.30 1.19
N ALA A 89 1.58 0.77 0.43
CA ALA A 89 1.38 -0.66 0.25
C ALA A 89 2.56 -1.31 -0.50
N LEU A 90 3.07 -0.66 -1.54
CA LEU A 90 4.28 -1.10 -2.24
C LEU A 90 5.52 -1.03 -1.35
N ALA A 91 5.66 0.03 -0.56
CA ALA A 91 6.73 0.15 0.42
C ALA A 91 6.67 -0.98 1.45
N TYR A 92 5.48 -1.29 1.96
CA TYR A 92 5.23 -2.41 2.87
C TYR A 92 5.62 -3.76 2.26
N ALA A 93 5.15 -4.05 1.04
CA ALA A 93 5.52 -5.23 0.28
C ALA A 93 7.05 -5.39 0.16
N HIS A 94 7.75 -4.33 -0.25
CA HIS A 94 9.20 -4.32 -0.39
C HIS A 94 9.92 -4.48 0.95
N GLY A 95 9.54 -3.69 1.96
CA GLY A 95 10.18 -3.68 3.28
C GLY A 95 10.05 -5.03 3.98
N ALA A 96 8.85 -5.62 3.99
CA ALA A 96 8.61 -6.92 4.60
C ALA A 96 9.37 -8.05 3.87
N ALA A 97 9.36 -8.05 2.54
CA ALA A 97 10.07 -9.07 1.76
C ALA A 97 11.59 -8.94 1.84
N ALA A 98 12.13 -7.71 1.86
CA ALA A 98 13.55 -7.45 2.05
C ALA A 98 14.01 -7.87 3.45
N ALA A 99 13.25 -7.52 4.48
CA ALA A 99 13.53 -7.95 5.86
C ALA A 99 13.53 -9.48 5.99
N ALA A 100 12.51 -10.16 5.45
CA ALA A 100 12.45 -11.62 5.45
C ALA A 100 13.67 -12.23 4.75
N LEU A 101 14.03 -11.70 3.56
CA LEU A 101 15.17 -12.18 2.80
C LEU A 101 16.51 -11.97 3.53
N ALA A 102 16.70 -10.82 4.19
CA ALA A 102 17.90 -10.52 4.96
C ALA A 102 18.07 -11.52 6.13
N VAL A 103 17.00 -11.75 6.91
CA VAL A 103 17.00 -12.72 8.01
C VAL A 103 17.30 -14.13 7.50
N LEU A 104 16.69 -14.55 6.39
CA LEU A 104 16.95 -15.85 5.77
C LEU A 104 18.39 -16.01 5.24
N ARG A 105 19.12 -14.91 5.04
CA ARG A 105 20.55 -14.91 4.70
C ARG A 105 21.46 -14.89 5.94
N GLY A 106 20.89 -14.94 7.14
CA GLY A 106 21.62 -14.83 8.40
C GLY A 106 22.01 -13.39 8.77
N GLU A 107 21.48 -12.39 8.07
CA GLU A 107 21.68 -10.99 8.41
C GLU A 107 20.82 -10.60 9.62
N ARG A 108 21.22 -9.55 10.34
CA ARG A 108 20.53 -9.06 11.55
C ARG A 108 20.18 -7.57 11.40
N PRO A 109 19.31 -7.20 10.45
CA PRO A 109 18.96 -5.79 10.24
C PRO A 109 18.13 -5.28 11.43
N TYR A 110 18.44 -4.07 11.90
CA TYR A 110 17.69 -3.45 13.00
C TYR A 110 16.31 -2.94 12.56
N HIS A 111 16.16 -2.51 11.31
CA HIS A 111 14.93 -1.93 10.78
C HIS A 111 14.75 -2.29 9.30
N ALA A 112 13.53 -2.15 8.78
CA ALA A 112 13.32 -2.18 7.33
C ALA A 112 13.84 -0.89 6.70
N GLU A 113 14.83 -1.01 5.82
CA GLU A 113 15.45 0.16 5.18
C GLU A 113 14.73 0.54 3.89
N LEU A 114 14.11 1.72 3.90
CA LEU A 114 13.42 2.30 2.75
C LEU A 114 13.78 3.78 2.63
N ARG A 115 14.04 4.23 1.41
CA ARG A 115 14.30 5.64 1.13
C ARG A 115 12.99 6.42 1.02
N ARG A 116 13.00 7.69 1.41
CA ARG A 116 11.84 8.59 1.29
C ARG A 116 12.25 9.91 0.65
N GLU A 117 11.50 10.35 -0.36
CA GLU A 117 11.67 11.61 -1.08
C GLU A 117 10.32 12.31 -1.19
N GLU A 118 10.25 13.60 -0.85
CA GLU A 118 9.00 14.41 -0.93
C GLU A 118 7.78 13.77 -0.23
N GLY A 119 8.03 13.05 0.87
CA GLY A 119 6.97 12.39 1.63
C GLY A 119 6.53 11.03 1.07
N GLN A 120 7.08 10.57 -0.05
CA GLN A 120 6.81 9.27 -0.67
C GLN A 120 7.98 8.31 -0.49
N TYR A 121 7.68 7.02 -0.36
CA TYR A 121 8.70 5.98 -0.38
C TYR A 121 9.26 5.81 -1.79
N VAL A 122 10.58 5.70 -1.89
CA VAL A 122 11.26 5.37 -3.15
C VAL A 122 11.61 3.90 -3.14
N LEU A 123 11.00 3.16 -4.07
CA LEU A 123 11.20 1.73 -4.20
C LEU A 123 12.51 1.42 -4.95
N PRO A 124 13.28 0.41 -4.52
CA PRO A 124 14.48 -0.01 -5.23
C PRO A 124 14.20 -0.47 -6.67
N ALA A 125 15.05 -0.04 -7.62
CA ALA A 125 14.96 -0.45 -9.02
C ALA A 125 15.26 -1.94 -9.26
N THR A 126 15.85 -2.62 -8.27
CA THR A 126 16.18 -4.06 -8.31
C THR A 126 14.95 -4.97 -8.33
N GLY A 127 13.74 -4.39 -8.25
CA GLY A 127 12.48 -5.12 -8.26
C GLY A 127 12.12 -5.73 -6.90
N LEU A 128 10.97 -6.40 -6.86
CA LEU A 128 10.39 -6.95 -5.65
C LEU A 128 11.23 -8.14 -5.11
N PRO A 129 11.73 -8.06 -3.86
CA PRO A 129 12.51 -9.13 -3.23
C PRO A 129 11.76 -10.46 -3.24
N ASN A 130 12.51 -11.57 -3.36
CA ASN A 130 11.94 -12.91 -3.42
C ASN A 130 12.52 -13.82 -2.32
N PRO A 131 11.85 -13.97 -1.17
CA PRO A 131 12.32 -14.84 -0.09
C PRO A 131 11.94 -16.32 -0.28
N THR A 132 11.16 -16.68 -1.31
CA THR A 132 10.54 -18.01 -1.43
C THR A 132 11.53 -19.17 -1.56
N GLY A 133 12.72 -18.93 -2.12
CA GLY A 133 13.75 -19.96 -2.28
C GLY A 133 14.42 -20.42 -0.98
N LEU A 134 14.27 -19.65 0.12
CA LEU A 134 14.95 -19.91 1.39
C LEU A 134 13.98 -20.30 2.53
N LEU A 135 12.67 -20.23 2.31
CA LEU A 135 11.62 -20.50 3.32
C LEU A 135 11.32 -22.01 3.49
N GLY A 136 12.34 -22.87 3.48
CA GLY A 136 12.19 -24.33 3.50
C GLY A 136 11.19 -24.83 4.56
N GLY A 137 10.16 -25.57 4.12
CA GLY A 137 9.15 -26.16 5.02
C GLY A 137 8.03 -25.22 5.50
N TRP A 138 8.02 -23.95 5.12
CA TRP A 138 6.94 -23.03 5.52
C TRP A 138 5.66 -23.22 4.67
N ASN A 139 4.56 -23.59 5.33
CA ASN A 139 3.26 -23.82 4.69
C ASN A 139 2.68 -22.60 3.95
N GLY A 140 3.14 -21.38 4.28
CA GLY A 140 2.73 -20.15 3.61
C GLY A 140 3.42 -19.88 2.26
N GLY A 141 4.43 -20.67 1.89
CA GLY A 141 5.23 -20.48 0.67
C GLY A 141 4.41 -20.42 -0.63
N PRO A 142 3.50 -21.38 -0.90
CA PRO A 142 2.68 -21.36 -2.11
C PRO A 142 1.82 -20.09 -2.25
N ARG A 143 1.25 -19.61 -1.14
CA ARG A 143 0.46 -18.37 -1.13
C ARG A 143 1.33 -17.16 -1.44
N LEU A 144 2.53 -17.08 -0.85
CA LEU A 144 3.48 -15.99 -1.12
C LEU A 144 3.90 -15.94 -2.59
N VAL A 145 4.19 -17.10 -3.20
CA VAL A 145 4.50 -17.21 -4.64
C VAL A 145 3.33 -16.72 -5.49
N GLY A 146 2.11 -17.13 -5.16
CA GLY A 146 0.90 -16.71 -5.87
C GLY A 146 0.68 -15.20 -5.81
N LEU A 147 0.74 -14.63 -4.61
CA LEU A 147 0.59 -13.19 -4.39
C LEU A 147 1.69 -12.38 -5.09
N ARG A 148 2.94 -12.88 -5.07
CA ARG A 148 4.06 -12.25 -5.79
C ARG A 148 3.77 -12.16 -7.29
N ARG A 149 3.26 -13.23 -7.89
CA ARG A 149 2.91 -13.25 -9.31
C ARG A 149 1.82 -12.24 -9.63
N VAL A 150 0.77 -12.20 -8.82
CA VAL A 150 -0.33 -11.23 -8.97
C VAL A 150 0.20 -9.81 -8.89
N LEU A 151 1.02 -9.50 -7.88
CA LEU A 151 1.60 -8.16 -7.71
C LEU A 151 2.45 -7.74 -8.91
N LEU A 152 3.34 -8.61 -9.39
CA LEU A 152 4.16 -8.32 -10.57
C LEU A 152 3.30 -8.07 -11.82
N GLN A 153 2.29 -8.91 -12.04
CA GLN A 153 1.35 -8.71 -13.15
C GLN A 153 0.64 -7.35 -13.06
N ARG A 154 0.16 -6.96 -11.87
CA ARG A 154 -0.49 -5.65 -11.67
C ARG A 154 0.48 -4.48 -11.86
N GLN A 155 1.74 -4.67 -11.49
CA GLN A 155 2.77 -3.67 -11.70
C GLN A 155 3.05 -3.48 -13.21
N ASP A 156 3.18 -4.57 -13.96
CA ASP A 156 3.35 -4.54 -15.42
C ASP A 156 2.14 -3.85 -16.11
N GLU A 157 0.91 -4.18 -15.69
CA GLU A 157 -0.32 -3.54 -16.17
C GLU A 157 -0.34 -2.03 -15.87
N ALA A 158 0.04 -1.63 -14.65
CA ALA A 158 0.09 -0.23 -14.25
C ALA A 158 1.18 0.56 -15.01
N ASP A 159 2.34 -0.05 -15.24
CA ASP A 159 3.44 0.58 -15.98
C ASP A 159 3.10 0.75 -17.46
N ALA A 160 2.44 -0.25 -18.08
CA ALA A 160 1.91 -0.13 -19.43
C ALA A 160 0.87 1.00 -19.53
N ALA A 161 -0.09 1.07 -18.59
CA ALA A 161 -1.10 2.12 -18.57
C ALA A 161 -0.50 3.54 -18.42
N ARG A 162 0.56 3.68 -17.61
CA ARG A 162 1.31 4.95 -17.47
C ARG A 162 2.04 5.34 -18.75
N ALA A 163 2.65 4.38 -19.43
CA ALA A 163 3.38 4.63 -20.69
C ALA A 163 2.45 5.11 -21.81
N GLU A 164 1.23 4.57 -21.88
CA GLU A 164 0.25 4.90 -22.93
C GLU A 164 -0.47 6.24 -22.72
N ARG A 165 -0.13 7.02 -21.68
CA ARG A 165 -0.77 8.32 -21.32
C ARG A 165 -2.31 8.27 -21.29
N HIS A 166 -2.91 7.10 -21.10
CA HIS A 166 -4.36 6.98 -21.05
C HIS A 166 -4.88 7.55 -19.72
N CYS A 167 -5.86 8.45 -19.80
CA CYS A 167 -6.57 9.04 -18.66
C CYS A 167 -7.31 8.01 -17.78
N ALA A 168 -7.34 6.73 -18.16
CA ALA A 168 -7.95 5.63 -17.42
C ALA A 168 -7.01 4.96 -16.40
N ALA A 169 -5.89 5.61 -16.04
CA ALA A 169 -4.99 5.15 -14.99
C ALA A 169 -5.68 4.94 -13.63
N ASP A 170 -6.90 5.46 -13.44
CA ASP A 170 -7.59 5.38 -12.16
C ASP A 170 -8.22 4.00 -11.84
N GLU A 171 -8.64 3.20 -12.81
CA GLU A 171 -9.26 1.90 -12.48
C GLU A 171 -8.22 0.79 -12.22
N PHE A 172 -7.10 0.84 -12.96
CA PHE A 172 -6.03 -0.17 -12.86
C PHE A 172 -5.16 -0.05 -11.60
N THR A 173 -5.04 1.15 -11.02
CA THR A 173 -4.16 1.44 -9.88
C THR A 173 -4.72 0.95 -8.53
N VAL A 174 -6.05 0.85 -8.38
CA VAL A 174 -6.66 0.33 -7.14
C VAL A 174 -6.27 -1.14 -6.90
N HIS A 175 -6.14 -1.93 -7.96
CA HIS A 175 -5.76 -3.34 -7.85
C HIS A 175 -4.29 -3.56 -7.52
N LEU A 176 -3.40 -2.60 -7.83
CA LEU A 176 -1.99 -2.69 -7.49
C LEU A 176 -1.77 -2.56 -5.98
N ALA A 177 -2.40 -1.56 -5.36
CA ALA A 177 -2.26 -1.31 -3.92
C ALA A 177 -2.74 -2.51 -3.08
N ASP A 178 -3.88 -3.11 -3.42
CA ASP A 178 -4.41 -4.28 -2.70
C ASP A 178 -3.54 -5.53 -2.91
N ALA A 179 -3.02 -5.73 -4.12
CA ALA A 179 -2.07 -6.82 -4.39
C ALA A 179 -0.77 -6.64 -3.58
N ALA A 180 -0.27 -5.41 -3.50
CA ALA A 180 0.91 -5.07 -2.72
C ALA A 180 0.69 -5.29 -1.22
N TYR A 181 -0.44 -4.80 -0.68
CA TYR A 181 -0.80 -4.98 0.72
C TYR A 181 -0.91 -6.47 1.08
N ALA A 182 -1.63 -7.27 0.27
CA ALA A 182 -1.79 -8.70 0.53
C ALA A 182 -0.45 -9.46 0.46
N PHE A 183 0.42 -9.11 -0.48
CA PHE A 183 1.77 -9.67 -0.52
C PHE A 183 2.60 -9.26 0.71
N GLY A 184 2.51 -8.00 1.14
CA GLY A 184 3.16 -7.49 2.35
C GLY A 184 2.77 -8.27 3.61
N GLU A 185 1.47 -8.53 3.82
CA GLU A 185 0.99 -9.32 4.97
C GLU A 185 1.57 -10.75 4.96
N GLN A 186 1.65 -11.36 3.78
CA GLN A 186 2.23 -12.69 3.65
C GLN A 186 3.76 -12.66 3.81
N ALA A 187 4.44 -11.61 3.37
CA ALA A 187 5.87 -11.42 3.55
C ALA A 187 6.24 -11.15 5.01
N GLU A 188 5.43 -10.38 5.76
CA GLU A 188 5.58 -10.20 7.21
C GLU A 188 5.38 -11.53 7.94
N SER A 189 4.40 -12.33 7.53
CA SER A 189 4.22 -13.68 8.07
C SER A 189 5.45 -14.58 7.81
N ALA A 190 6.08 -14.44 6.64
CA ALA A 190 7.31 -15.14 6.30
C ALA A 190 8.51 -14.67 7.14
N LEU A 191 8.61 -13.36 7.41
CA LEU A 191 9.60 -12.78 8.31
C LEU A 191 9.47 -13.37 9.72
N HIS A 192 8.26 -13.42 10.28
CA HIS A 192 8.03 -14.02 11.59
C HIS A 192 8.45 -15.49 11.64
N PHE A 193 8.14 -16.25 10.60
CA PHE A 193 8.60 -17.64 10.48
C PHE A 193 10.13 -17.72 10.46
N ALA A 194 10.79 -16.93 9.60
CA ALA A 194 12.24 -16.92 9.46
C ALA A 194 12.93 -16.59 10.79
N LEU A 195 12.42 -15.60 11.53
CA LEU A 195 12.97 -15.23 12.81
C LEU A 195 12.81 -16.33 13.87
N MET A 196 11.65 -17.02 13.91
CA MET A 196 11.42 -18.14 14.82
C MET A 196 12.35 -19.33 14.53
N THR A 197 12.67 -19.59 13.26
CA THR A 197 13.61 -20.65 12.90
C THR A 197 15.05 -20.29 13.27
N THR A 198 15.50 -19.05 13.00
CA THR A 198 16.86 -18.62 13.38
C THR A 198 17.08 -18.55 14.89
N SER A 199 16.07 -18.20 15.68
CA SER A 199 16.19 -18.18 17.14
C SER A 199 16.40 -19.58 17.73
N ARG A 200 15.89 -20.61 17.07
CA ARG A 200 16.01 -22.00 17.54
C ARG A 200 17.41 -22.56 17.27
N ASP A 201 17.98 -22.25 16.11
CA ASP A 201 19.34 -22.67 15.75
C ASP A 201 20.41 -22.02 16.65
N ASP A 202 20.17 -20.78 17.09
CA ASP A 202 21.02 -20.06 18.05
C ASP A 202 20.95 -20.64 19.48
N GLU A 203 19.89 -21.40 19.84
CA GLU A 203 19.76 -22.08 21.15
C GLU A 203 20.37 -23.48 21.15
N GLU A 204 20.36 -24.20 20.02
CA GLU A 204 20.95 -25.55 19.88
C GLU A 204 22.49 -25.54 19.77
N THR A 205 23.11 -24.36 19.68
CA THR A 205 24.58 -24.18 19.57
C THR A 205 25.29 -23.87 20.91
N TRP A 206 24.60 -23.98 22.05
CA TRP A 206 25.15 -23.84 23.40
C TRP A 206 25.08 -25.14 24.21
#